data_AF-A0A7M3XPH3-F1
#
_entry.id   AF-A0A7M3XPH3-F1
#
_cell.length_a   1.000
_cell.length_b   1.000
_cell.length_c   1.000
_cell.angle_alpha   90.00
_cell.angle_beta   90.00
_cell.angle_gamma   90.00
#
_symmetry.space_group_name_H-M   'P 1'
#
loop_
_entity.id
_entity.type
_entity.pdbx_description
1 polymer ?
#
loop_
_entity_poly.entity_id
_entity_poly.type
_entity_poly.pdbx_seq_one_letter_code
_entity_poly.pdbx_strand_id
1 'polypeptide(L)'
;MGASVGIGGLIVGTSMLVVLALAVNAIDLRLESSLETIESANEPIPTFSIDNADIALGAITGLQIDNPGENYTSGTLSAVGGGGSGFSGTFTVDANGAIVSWSITNHGDYSSDPTIIIDGPQPNGVNGSLSVTARTTVVNANLTNTGSVIVPIDEVWLFLDGSNARNLATLAPITDSDNLYPSDTVGIEWRGLGSDVFETLAISTNGYNSARTLQ
;
A
#
# COMPACT_ATOMS: atom_id res chain seq x y z
N MET A 1 47.88 -43.94 -63.64
CA MET A 1 46.62 -43.62 -62.94
C MET A 1 46.91 -43.61 -61.44
N GLY A 2 46.87 -42.46 -60.76
CA GLY A 2 47.26 -42.41 -59.34
C GLY A 2 47.07 -41.07 -58.61
N ALA A 3 46.82 -39.96 -59.32
CA ALA A 3 46.68 -38.64 -58.69
C ALA A 3 45.28 -38.32 -58.10
N SER A 4 44.29 -39.21 -58.27
CA SER A 4 42.88 -38.88 -57.99
C SER A 4 42.45 -39.07 -56.52
N VAL A 5 43.16 -39.89 -55.74
CA VAL A 5 42.74 -40.23 -54.36
C VAL A 5 43.14 -39.11 -53.36
N GLY A 6 44.24 -38.40 -53.61
CA GLY A 6 44.72 -37.30 -52.76
C GLY A 6 43.90 -36.00 -52.90
N ILE A 7 43.42 -35.70 -54.11
CA ILE A 7 42.57 -34.52 -54.37
C ILE A 7 41.18 -34.72 -53.75
N GLY A 8 40.63 -35.94 -53.82
CA GLY A 8 39.36 -36.28 -53.16
C GLY A 8 39.42 -36.16 -51.64
N GLY A 9 40.50 -36.63 -51.00
CA GLY A 9 40.70 -36.46 -49.55
C GLY A 9 40.84 -34.99 -49.13
N LEU A 10 41.51 -34.16 -49.94
CA LEU A 10 41.63 -32.73 -49.69
C LEU A 10 40.29 -32.00 -49.84
N ILE A 11 39.49 -32.35 -50.87
CA ILE A 11 38.15 -31.80 -51.10
C ILE A 11 37.19 -32.19 -49.97
N VAL A 12 37.24 -33.42 -49.49
CA VAL A 12 36.42 -33.87 -48.36
C VAL A 12 36.87 -33.18 -47.06
N GLY A 13 38.16 -33.01 -46.85
CA GLY A 13 38.71 -32.30 -45.68
C GLY A 13 38.34 -30.82 -45.63
N THR A 14 38.43 -30.10 -46.75
CA THR A 14 38.02 -28.69 -46.83
C THR A 14 36.49 -28.54 -46.72
N SER A 15 35.71 -29.47 -47.26
CA SER A 15 34.25 -29.49 -47.12
C SER A 15 33.82 -29.74 -45.67
N MET A 16 34.49 -30.66 -44.96
CA MET A 16 34.27 -30.92 -43.53
C MET A 16 34.64 -29.70 -42.67
N LEU A 17 35.72 -28.99 -43.00
CA LEU A 17 36.09 -27.74 -42.34
C LEU A 17 35.04 -26.65 -42.55
N VAL A 18 34.47 -26.54 -43.75
CA VAL A 18 33.37 -25.59 -44.03
C VAL A 18 32.11 -25.95 -43.24
N VAL A 19 31.74 -27.24 -43.18
CA VAL A 19 30.60 -27.69 -42.37
C VAL A 19 30.84 -27.44 -40.89
N LEU A 20 32.05 -27.68 -40.39
CA LEU A 20 32.41 -27.40 -39.01
C LEU A 20 32.34 -25.89 -38.72
N ALA A 21 32.81 -25.03 -39.63
CA ALA A 21 32.72 -23.58 -39.49
C ALA A 21 31.27 -23.07 -39.51
N LEU A 22 30.42 -23.64 -40.37
CA LEU A 22 28.98 -23.36 -40.39
C LEU A 22 28.29 -23.84 -39.10
N ALA A 23 28.68 -24.99 -38.59
CA ALA A 23 28.15 -25.54 -37.34
C ALA A 23 28.53 -24.68 -36.13
N VAL A 24 29.77 -24.20 -36.04
CA VAL A 24 30.23 -23.30 -34.97
C VAL A 24 29.49 -21.98 -35.02
N ASN A 25 29.40 -21.34 -36.20
CA ASN A 25 28.59 -20.11 -36.35
C ASN A 25 27.12 -20.31 -35.97
N ALA A 26 26.53 -21.46 -36.32
CA ALA A 26 25.16 -21.78 -35.94
C ALA A 26 25.00 -22.00 -34.42
N ILE A 27 26.03 -22.51 -33.74
CA ILE A 27 26.04 -22.65 -32.28
C ILE A 27 26.18 -21.27 -31.62
N ASP A 28 27.08 -20.42 -32.10
CA ASP A 28 27.28 -19.06 -31.54
C ASP A 28 26.00 -18.23 -31.65
N LEU A 29 25.32 -18.27 -32.80
CA LEU A 29 24.02 -17.62 -32.99
C LEU A 29 22.94 -18.15 -32.04
N ARG A 30 22.95 -19.46 -31.74
CA ARG A 30 22.01 -20.06 -30.80
C ARG A 30 22.33 -19.74 -29.35
N LEU A 31 23.61 -19.65 -29.00
CA LEU A 31 24.05 -19.27 -27.67
C LEU A 31 23.67 -17.81 -27.39
N GLU A 32 23.95 -16.90 -28.33
CA GLU A 32 23.55 -15.50 -28.24
C GLU A 32 22.03 -15.37 -28.07
N SER A 33 21.25 -16.03 -28.93
CA SER A 33 19.78 -16.02 -28.83
C SER A 33 19.27 -16.64 -27.53
N SER A 34 19.91 -17.69 -27.02
CA SER A 34 19.55 -18.27 -25.73
C SER A 34 19.85 -17.34 -24.56
N LEU A 35 20.95 -16.58 -24.64
CA LEU A 35 21.33 -15.60 -23.64
C LEU A 35 20.37 -14.41 -23.63
N GLU A 36 20.02 -13.90 -24.82
CA GLU A 36 19.04 -12.82 -24.99
C GLU A 36 17.66 -13.23 -24.48
N THR A 37 17.24 -14.48 -24.73
CA THR A 37 15.98 -15.02 -24.20
C THR A 37 16.02 -15.13 -22.66
N ILE A 38 17.16 -15.52 -22.08
CA ILE A 38 17.32 -15.61 -20.62
C ILE A 38 17.32 -14.21 -19.98
N GLU A 39 18.00 -13.24 -20.59
CA GLU A 39 18.07 -11.87 -20.10
C GLU A 39 16.71 -11.16 -20.22
N SER A 40 15.98 -11.40 -21.31
CA SER A 40 14.61 -10.90 -21.49
C SER A 40 13.58 -11.59 -20.58
N ALA A 41 13.87 -12.79 -20.07
CA ALA A 41 13.00 -13.46 -19.09
C ALA A 41 13.20 -12.94 -17.67
N ASN A 42 14.23 -12.13 -17.41
CA ASN A 42 14.45 -11.49 -16.13
C ASN A 42 13.53 -10.27 -16.00
N GLU A 43 12.30 -10.49 -15.53
CA GLU A 43 11.38 -9.40 -15.22
C GLU A 43 11.86 -8.66 -13.96
N PRO A 44 11.92 -7.31 -13.98
CA PRO A 44 12.28 -6.55 -12.79
C PRO A 44 11.30 -6.85 -11.65
N ILE A 45 11.84 -7.10 -10.46
CA ILE A 45 11.03 -7.34 -9.25
C ILE A 45 10.56 -5.96 -8.74
N PRO A 46 9.29 -5.83 -8.33
CA PRO A 46 8.84 -4.59 -7.69
C PRO A 46 9.58 -4.35 -6.37
N THR A 47 9.80 -3.08 -6.02
CA THR A 47 10.42 -2.72 -4.74
C THR A 47 9.64 -1.60 -4.08
N PHE A 48 9.49 -1.69 -2.76
CA PHE A 48 8.69 -0.77 -1.97
C PHE A 48 9.44 -0.31 -0.72
N SER A 49 9.13 0.90 -0.28
CA SER A 49 9.51 1.45 1.03
C SER A 49 8.28 1.61 1.91
N ILE A 50 8.42 1.31 3.21
CA ILE A 50 7.42 1.64 4.23
C ILE A 50 7.92 2.92 4.93
N ASP A 51 7.37 4.07 4.54
CA ASP A 51 7.90 5.39 4.89
C ASP A 51 7.49 5.85 6.29
N ASN A 52 6.32 5.43 6.75
CA ASN A 52 5.90 5.45 8.16
C ASN A 52 5.03 4.23 8.45
N ALA A 53 4.89 3.89 9.72
CA ALA A 53 4.10 2.78 10.21
C ALA A 53 3.76 3.09 11.67
N ASP A 54 2.67 3.81 11.87
CA ASP A 54 2.26 4.36 13.16
C ASP A 54 1.06 3.57 13.68
N ILE A 55 1.06 3.22 14.97
CA ILE A 55 -0.03 2.49 15.62
C ILE A 55 -0.68 3.34 16.72
N ALA A 56 -2.00 3.52 16.61
CA ALA A 56 -2.80 4.14 17.66
C ALA A 56 -3.66 3.06 18.33
N LEU A 57 -3.38 2.76 19.60
CA LEU A 57 -4.09 1.71 20.35
C LEU A 57 -5.47 2.17 20.82
N GLY A 58 -5.64 3.48 20.98
CA GLY A 58 -6.84 4.11 21.51
C GLY A 58 -7.52 5.05 20.52
N ALA A 59 -7.39 4.79 19.22
CA ALA A 59 -7.95 5.60 18.15
C ALA A 59 -9.49 5.62 18.17
N ILE A 60 -10.09 6.82 18.01
CA ILE A 60 -11.55 7.00 18.02
C ILE A 60 -12.13 6.53 16.69
N THR A 61 -12.77 5.38 16.64
CA THR A 61 -13.31 4.80 15.39
C THR A 61 -14.83 4.91 15.25
N GLY A 62 -15.53 5.29 16.33
CA GLY A 62 -16.97 5.47 16.31
C GLY A 62 -17.43 6.61 17.20
N LEU A 63 -18.35 7.41 16.66
CA LEU A 63 -19.08 8.45 17.38
C LEU A 63 -20.58 8.19 17.32
N GLN A 64 -21.29 8.69 18.32
CA GLN A 64 -22.74 8.80 18.29
C GLN A 64 -23.17 10.24 18.53
N ILE A 65 -24.27 10.63 17.91
CA ILE A 65 -24.92 11.91 18.16
C ILE A 65 -25.92 11.66 19.28
N ASP A 66 -25.61 12.15 20.49
CA ASP A 66 -26.50 12.02 21.64
C ASP A 66 -27.64 13.04 21.58
N ASN A 67 -27.32 14.24 21.12
CA ASN A 67 -28.27 15.30 20.85
C ASN A 67 -27.86 16.04 19.57
N PRO A 68 -28.71 16.08 18.53
CA PRO A 68 -28.37 16.78 17.29
C PRO A 68 -28.31 18.31 17.47
N GLY A 69 -28.91 18.85 18.53
CA GLY A 69 -28.98 20.30 18.76
C GLY A 69 -29.77 21.04 17.68
N GLU A 70 -29.70 22.37 17.70
CA GLU A 70 -30.40 23.25 16.75
C GLU A 70 -29.51 24.43 16.34
N ASN A 71 -29.76 24.98 15.15
CA ASN A 71 -29.10 26.17 14.60
C ASN A 71 -27.56 26.09 14.48
N TYR A 72 -27.01 24.87 14.39
CA TYR A 72 -25.60 24.66 14.05
C TYR A 72 -25.37 24.92 12.56
N THR A 73 -24.12 25.23 12.22
CA THR A 73 -23.62 25.21 10.85
C THR A 73 -22.57 24.12 10.73
N SER A 74 -22.57 23.38 9.62
CA SER A 74 -21.56 22.34 9.33
C SER A 74 -20.15 22.85 9.61
N GLY A 75 -19.35 22.04 10.30
CA GLY A 75 -18.06 22.47 10.81
C GLY A 75 -17.16 21.30 11.20
N THR A 76 -16.21 21.57 12.09
CA THR A 76 -15.22 20.58 12.55
C THR A 76 -15.53 20.08 13.97
N LEU A 77 -14.95 18.93 14.29
CA LEU A 77 -14.98 18.32 15.60
C LEU A 77 -13.54 18.17 16.10
N SER A 78 -13.33 18.45 17.38
CA SER A 78 -12.09 18.18 18.10
C SER A 78 -12.40 17.36 19.36
N ALA A 79 -11.37 16.85 20.02
CA ALA A 79 -11.54 16.11 21.26
C ALA A 79 -10.58 16.61 22.34
N VAL A 80 -11.08 16.71 23.57
CA VAL A 80 -10.33 17.19 24.73
C VAL A 80 -10.42 16.18 25.88
N GLY A 81 -9.36 16.08 26.68
CA GLY A 81 -9.25 15.08 27.74
C GLY A 81 -8.85 13.71 27.21
N GLY A 82 -9.23 12.65 27.90
CA GLY A 82 -8.95 11.27 27.47
C GLY A 82 -7.47 10.85 27.52
N GLY A 83 -6.58 11.71 28.03
CA GLY A 83 -5.13 11.45 28.11
C GLY A 83 -4.45 11.30 26.75
N GLY A 84 -4.99 11.94 25.70
CA GLY A 84 -4.55 11.82 24.32
C GLY A 84 -4.74 13.10 23.51
N SER A 85 -4.44 13.05 22.22
CA SER A 85 -4.62 14.17 21.30
C SER A 85 -4.68 13.73 19.84
N GLY A 86 -4.97 14.68 18.94
CA GLY A 86 -4.87 14.47 17.49
C GLY A 86 -6.17 14.10 16.79
N PHE A 87 -7.27 13.90 17.53
CA PHE A 87 -8.58 13.69 16.90
C PHE A 87 -9.01 14.92 16.10
N SER A 88 -9.46 14.68 14.87
CA SER A 88 -10.16 15.68 14.07
C SER A 88 -11.25 15.03 13.23
N GLY A 89 -12.38 15.72 13.11
CA GLY A 89 -13.49 15.28 12.28
C GLY A 89 -14.28 16.45 11.72
N THR A 90 -15.29 16.13 10.94
CA THR A 90 -16.28 17.08 10.44
C THR A 90 -17.67 16.59 10.79
N PHE A 91 -18.64 17.51 10.81
CA PHE A 91 -20.05 17.19 10.95
C PHE A 91 -20.87 17.97 9.94
N THR A 92 -22.03 17.43 9.59
CA THR A 92 -23.00 18.10 8.73
C THR A 92 -24.33 18.29 9.45
N VAL A 93 -25.07 19.32 9.03
CA VAL A 93 -26.37 19.67 9.60
C VAL A 93 -27.48 19.60 8.54
N ASP A 94 -28.72 19.46 9.00
CA ASP A 94 -29.91 19.58 8.16
C ASP A 94 -30.29 21.05 7.87
N ALA A 95 -31.42 21.26 7.19
CA ALA A 95 -31.94 22.60 6.88
C ALA A 95 -32.33 23.43 8.13
N ASN A 96 -32.51 22.78 9.29
CA ASN A 96 -32.85 23.41 10.56
C ASN A 96 -31.61 23.60 11.46
N GLY A 97 -30.43 23.19 11.00
CA GLY A 97 -29.19 23.26 11.79
C GLY A 97 -29.05 22.16 12.84
N ALA A 98 -29.76 21.04 12.70
CA ALA A 98 -29.59 19.86 13.54
C ALA A 98 -28.46 18.98 12.98
N ILE A 99 -27.54 18.51 13.82
CA ILE A 99 -26.42 17.66 13.40
C ILE A 99 -26.95 16.29 12.98
N VAL A 100 -26.64 15.88 11.75
CA VAL A 100 -27.18 14.63 11.16
C VAL A 100 -26.11 13.62 10.81
N SER A 101 -24.86 14.04 10.60
CA SER A 101 -23.77 13.12 10.31
C SER A 101 -22.44 13.67 10.78
N TRP A 102 -21.48 12.76 10.91
CA TRP A 102 -20.09 13.05 11.23
C TRP A 102 -19.18 12.24 10.32
N SER A 103 -17.96 12.72 10.15
CA SER A 103 -16.88 12.02 9.48
C SER A 103 -15.60 12.23 10.27
N ILE A 104 -14.79 11.20 10.41
CA ILE A 104 -13.51 11.25 11.13
C ILE A 104 -12.41 11.42 10.09
N THR A 105 -11.57 12.43 10.28
CA THR A 105 -10.42 12.72 9.40
C THR A 105 -9.11 12.29 10.05
N ASN A 106 -9.01 12.41 11.38
CA ASN A 106 -7.93 11.84 12.16
C ASN A 106 -8.50 11.22 13.43
N HIS A 107 -8.10 9.99 13.71
CA HIS A 107 -8.55 9.23 14.87
C HIS A 107 -7.95 9.72 16.19
N GLY A 108 -6.76 10.32 16.14
CA GLY A 108 -5.91 10.56 17.30
C GLY A 108 -5.56 9.28 18.06
N ASP A 109 -4.89 9.44 19.19
CA ASP A 109 -4.63 8.35 20.13
C ASP A 109 -4.90 8.80 21.56
N TYR A 110 -5.62 7.98 22.32
CA TYR A 110 -6.15 8.32 23.64
C TYR A 110 -5.94 7.16 24.60
N SER A 111 -6.04 7.39 25.91
CA SER A 111 -6.00 6.32 26.94
C SER A 111 -7.35 6.09 27.59
N SER A 112 -8.24 7.09 27.57
CA SER A 112 -9.63 7.04 28.05
C SER A 112 -10.52 7.86 27.12
N ASP A 113 -11.84 7.72 27.25
CA ASP A 113 -12.78 8.40 26.34
C ASP A 113 -12.66 9.93 26.50
N PRO A 114 -12.31 10.65 25.43
CA PRO A 114 -12.28 12.10 25.46
C PRO A 114 -13.68 12.69 25.27
N THR A 115 -13.83 13.96 25.63
CA THR A 115 -15.03 14.73 25.33
C THR A 115 -14.91 15.31 23.92
N ILE A 116 -15.89 15.03 23.06
CA ILE A 116 -15.97 15.61 21.72
C ILE A 116 -16.49 17.05 21.81
N ILE A 117 -15.81 17.95 21.12
CA ILE A 117 -16.12 19.37 21.05
C ILE A 117 -16.55 19.70 19.63
N ILE A 118 -17.68 20.41 19.52
CA ILE A 118 -18.14 21.01 18.27
C ILE A 118 -17.40 22.34 18.11
N ASP A 119 -16.53 22.42 17.10
CA ASP A 119 -15.65 23.57 16.92
C ASP A 119 -16.29 24.71 16.14
N GLY A 120 -15.63 25.87 16.25
CA GLY A 120 -15.92 27.07 15.48
C GLY A 120 -16.87 28.03 16.19
N PRO A 121 -17.05 29.24 15.64
CA PRO A 121 -18.15 30.10 16.05
C PRO A 121 -19.46 29.43 15.62
N GLN A 122 -20.20 28.90 16.58
CA GLN A 122 -21.57 28.42 16.43
C GLN A 122 -22.51 29.44 17.09
N PRO A 123 -22.68 30.66 16.52
CA PRO A 123 -23.26 31.81 17.23
C PRO A 123 -24.69 31.57 17.72
N ASN A 124 -25.44 30.67 17.09
CA ASN A 124 -26.80 30.31 17.46
C ASN A 124 -26.93 28.82 17.86
N GLY A 125 -25.85 28.04 17.78
CA GLY A 125 -25.87 26.60 18.01
C GLY A 125 -26.12 26.28 19.48
N VAL A 126 -27.11 25.43 19.75
CA VAL A 126 -27.49 25.06 21.12
C VAL A 126 -27.66 23.56 21.30
N ASN A 127 -27.17 23.05 22.43
CA ASN A 127 -27.39 21.68 22.94
C ASN A 127 -26.91 20.52 22.07
N GLY A 128 -26.12 20.76 21.02
CA GLY A 128 -25.49 19.69 20.25
C GLY A 128 -24.46 18.95 21.08
N SER A 129 -24.52 17.62 21.09
CA SER A 129 -23.56 16.78 21.81
C SER A 129 -23.32 15.46 21.09
N LEU A 130 -22.05 15.06 21.06
CA LEU A 130 -21.59 13.79 20.53
C LEU A 130 -20.74 13.09 21.59
N SER A 131 -20.79 11.76 21.61
CA SER A 131 -19.94 10.94 22.47
C SER A 131 -19.21 9.86 21.68
N VAL A 132 -18.10 9.40 22.24
CA VAL A 132 -17.33 8.30 21.67
C VAL A 132 -18.02 6.98 21.99
N THR A 133 -18.23 6.16 20.97
CA THR A 133 -18.87 4.83 21.10
C THR A 133 -17.87 3.70 20.96
N ALA A 134 -16.79 3.92 20.20
CA ALA A 134 -15.78 2.91 19.97
C ALA A 134 -14.38 3.52 19.88
N ARG A 135 -13.44 2.86 20.54
CA ARG A 135 -12.01 3.11 20.43
C ARG A 135 -11.30 1.80 20.18
N THR A 136 -10.53 1.74 19.11
CA THR A 136 -9.92 0.51 18.62
C THR A 136 -8.54 0.82 18.06
N THR A 137 -7.73 -0.22 17.95
CA THR A 137 -6.43 -0.12 17.29
C THR A 137 -6.61 0.27 15.81
N VAL A 138 -5.85 1.27 15.39
CA VAL A 138 -5.72 1.68 13.98
C VAL A 138 -4.24 1.74 13.65
N VAL A 139 -3.86 1.22 12.48
CA VAL A 139 -2.50 1.34 11.96
C VAL A 139 -2.53 2.23 10.72
N ASN A 140 -1.73 3.29 10.74
CA ASN A 140 -1.55 4.18 9.60
C ASN A 140 -0.14 3.99 9.03
N ALA A 141 -0.03 3.84 7.71
CA ALA A 141 1.26 3.72 7.07
C ALA A 141 1.25 4.35 5.68
N ASN A 142 2.43 4.66 5.17
CA ASN A 142 2.65 5.17 3.84
C ASN A 142 3.61 4.23 3.14
N LEU A 143 3.21 3.76 1.96
CA LEU A 143 4.01 2.87 1.14
C LEU A 143 4.41 3.61 -0.12
N THR A 144 5.70 3.62 -0.45
CA THR A 144 6.19 4.19 -1.72
C THR A 144 6.71 3.09 -2.63
N ASN A 145 6.25 3.07 -3.88
CA ASN A 145 6.86 2.24 -4.91
C ASN A 145 8.22 2.86 -5.30
N THR A 146 9.30 2.29 -4.81
CA THR A 146 10.66 2.76 -5.11
C THR A 146 11.26 2.05 -6.33
N GLY A 147 10.54 1.11 -6.93
CA GLY A 147 10.97 0.32 -8.06
C GLY A 147 10.71 1.01 -9.40
N SER A 148 11.02 0.29 -10.48
CA SER A 148 10.76 0.72 -11.86
C SER A 148 9.50 0.08 -12.47
N VAL A 149 8.81 -0.77 -11.70
CA VAL A 149 7.68 -1.58 -12.17
C VAL A 149 6.38 -0.97 -11.68
N ILE A 150 5.38 -0.96 -12.56
CA ILE A 150 4.01 -0.57 -12.20
C ILE A 150 3.37 -1.78 -11.52
N VAL A 151 2.83 -1.59 -10.32
CA VAL A 151 2.28 -2.69 -9.51
C VAL A 151 0.79 -2.46 -9.26
N PRO A 152 -0.08 -3.39 -9.66
CA PRO A 152 -1.50 -3.34 -9.29
C PRO A 152 -1.68 -3.42 -7.77
N ILE A 153 -2.58 -2.61 -7.20
CA ILE A 153 -2.81 -2.58 -5.75
C ILE A 153 -3.39 -3.91 -5.23
N ASP A 154 -4.04 -4.71 -6.07
CA ASP A 154 -4.57 -6.02 -5.73
C ASP A 154 -3.50 -7.13 -5.69
N GLU A 155 -2.27 -6.84 -6.13
CA GLU A 155 -1.13 -7.75 -5.98
C GLU A 155 -0.31 -7.47 -4.71
N VAL A 156 -0.63 -6.41 -3.97
CA VAL A 156 0.06 -6.02 -2.75
C VAL A 156 -0.67 -6.52 -1.51
N TRP A 157 0.04 -7.30 -0.70
CA TRP A 157 -0.48 -7.85 0.55
C TRP A 157 0.25 -7.27 1.75
N LEU A 158 -0.50 -6.96 2.79
CA LEU A 158 0.01 -6.48 4.06
C LEU A 158 -0.32 -7.44 5.19
N PHE A 159 0.56 -7.45 6.20
CA PHE A 159 0.49 -8.34 7.34
C PHE A 159 0.84 -7.57 8.61
N LEU A 160 0.20 -7.92 9.72
CA LEU A 160 0.55 -7.45 11.05
C LEU A 160 1.09 -8.63 11.85
N ASP A 161 2.34 -8.54 12.32
CA ASP A 161 3.07 -9.60 13.03
C ASP A 161 3.07 -10.96 12.30
N GLY A 162 3.11 -10.92 10.96
CA GLY A 162 3.05 -12.12 10.12
C GLY A 162 1.67 -12.80 10.05
N SER A 163 0.63 -12.18 10.63
CA SER A 163 -0.76 -12.60 10.58
C SER A 163 -1.64 -11.53 9.93
N ASN A 164 -2.97 -11.70 9.98
CA ASN A 164 -3.94 -10.71 9.49
C ASN A 164 -3.72 -10.28 8.03
N ALA A 165 -3.47 -11.21 7.12
CA ALA A 165 -3.24 -10.88 5.72
C ALA A 165 -4.41 -10.04 5.15
N ARG A 166 -4.11 -8.83 4.69
CA ARG A 166 -5.07 -7.98 3.97
C ARG A 166 -4.47 -7.45 2.69
N ASN A 167 -5.32 -7.40 1.68
CA ASN A 167 -4.94 -6.86 0.39
C ASN A 167 -5.00 -5.33 0.42
N LEU A 168 -4.01 -4.66 -0.20
CA LEU A 168 -3.94 -3.20 -0.23
C LEU A 168 -5.20 -2.58 -0.85
N ALA A 169 -5.79 -3.20 -1.89
CA ALA A 169 -7.04 -2.75 -2.50
C ALA A 169 -8.22 -2.67 -1.50
N THR A 170 -8.21 -3.51 -0.46
CA THR A 170 -9.28 -3.55 0.55
C THR A 170 -9.08 -2.58 1.70
N LEU A 171 -7.86 -2.06 1.87
CA LEU A 171 -7.49 -1.16 2.95
C LEU A 171 -7.80 0.31 2.63
N ALA A 172 -8.69 0.54 1.65
CA ALA A 172 -9.12 1.84 1.14
C ALA A 172 -7.92 2.78 0.95
N PRO A 173 -6.98 2.41 0.06
CA PRO A 173 -5.79 3.21 -0.14
C PRO A 173 -6.22 4.61 -0.59
N ILE A 174 -5.57 5.64 -0.05
CA ILE A 174 -5.79 7.05 -0.44
C ILE A 174 -5.09 7.29 -1.80
N THR A 175 -5.29 6.40 -2.76
CA THR A 175 -4.75 6.49 -4.12
C THR A 175 -5.90 6.65 -5.10
N ASP A 176 -5.71 7.54 -6.08
CA ASP A 176 -6.68 7.77 -7.14
C ASP A 176 -6.60 6.70 -8.27
N SER A 177 -5.73 5.70 -8.11
CA SER A 177 -5.38 4.71 -9.15
C SER A 177 -5.30 3.28 -8.61
N ASP A 178 -5.82 2.32 -9.37
CA ASP A 178 -5.69 0.87 -9.12
C ASP A 178 -4.26 0.34 -9.32
N ASN A 179 -3.34 1.19 -9.78
CA ASN A 179 -1.94 0.87 -9.99
C ASN A 179 -1.03 1.85 -9.25
N LEU A 180 0.05 1.32 -8.67
CA LEU A 180 1.14 2.07 -8.06
C LEU A 180 2.26 2.22 -9.09
N TYR A 181 2.43 3.43 -9.61
CA TYR A 181 3.52 3.76 -10.51
C TYR A 181 4.82 3.97 -9.73
N PRO A 182 5.99 3.90 -10.39
CA PRO A 182 7.25 4.29 -9.79
C PRO A 182 7.18 5.67 -9.13
N SER A 183 7.63 5.75 -7.88
CA SER A 183 7.59 6.92 -6.99
C SER A 183 6.21 7.31 -6.43
N ASP A 184 5.14 6.55 -6.71
CA ASP A 184 3.85 6.79 -6.06
C ASP A 184 3.91 6.39 -4.59
N THR A 185 3.35 7.27 -3.75
CA THR A 185 3.13 7.01 -2.33
C THR A 185 1.63 6.79 -2.07
N VAL A 186 1.30 5.70 -1.40
CA VAL A 186 -0.06 5.37 -0.99
C VAL A 186 -0.17 5.34 0.53
N GLY A 187 -1.13 6.10 1.05
CA GLY A 187 -1.50 6.06 2.46
C GLY A 187 -2.50 4.93 2.71
N ILE A 188 -2.28 4.18 3.80
CA ILE A 188 -3.18 3.14 4.28
C ILE A 188 -3.71 3.51 5.67
N GLU A 189 -4.97 3.14 5.90
CA GLU A 189 -5.58 3.18 7.23
C GLU A 189 -6.20 1.83 7.53
N TRP A 190 -5.50 1.05 8.37
CA TRP A 190 -5.95 -0.28 8.73
C TRP A 190 -6.83 -0.25 9.97
N ARG A 191 -8.13 -0.44 9.74
CA ARG A 191 -9.17 -0.51 10.77
C ARG A 191 -9.70 -1.92 11.02
N GLY A 192 -10.46 -2.06 12.11
CA GLY A 192 -11.15 -3.29 12.48
C GLY A 192 -10.23 -4.30 13.18
N LEU A 193 -9.26 -3.78 13.92
CA LEU A 193 -8.24 -4.56 14.64
C LEU A 193 -8.59 -4.81 16.11
N GLY A 194 -9.80 -4.44 16.55
CA GLY A 194 -10.21 -4.58 17.95
C GLY A 194 -9.31 -3.76 18.88
N SER A 195 -8.87 -4.38 19.98
CA SER A 195 -7.94 -3.79 20.96
C SER A 195 -6.58 -4.50 20.96
N ASP A 196 -6.25 -5.17 19.86
CA ASP A 196 -5.00 -5.91 19.74
C ASP A 196 -3.83 -4.95 19.55
N VAL A 197 -2.66 -5.35 20.04
CA VAL A 197 -1.40 -4.61 19.89
C VAL A 197 -0.55 -5.35 18.87
N PHE A 198 0.05 -4.60 17.94
CA PHE A 198 0.93 -5.15 16.92
C PHE A 198 2.30 -4.49 16.98
N GLU A 199 3.34 -5.23 16.59
CA GLU A 199 4.72 -4.73 16.64
C GLU A 199 5.28 -4.45 15.24
N THR A 200 4.83 -5.17 14.22
CA THR A 200 5.42 -5.13 12.88
C THR A 200 4.36 -5.07 11.79
N LEU A 201 4.54 -4.14 10.85
CA LEU A 201 3.86 -4.12 9.55
C LEU A 201 4.78 -4.72 8.49
N ALA A 202 4.29 -5.70 7.74
CA ALA A 202 5.01 -6.27 6.61
C ALA A 202 4.21 -6.14 5.32
N ILE A 203 4.94 -6.03 4.20
CA ILE A 203 4.41 -5.98 2.83
C ILE A 203 5.00 -7.14 2.02
N SER A 204 4.17 -7.74 1.17
CA SER A 204 4.56 -8.77 0.21
C SER A 204 3.92 -8.50 -1.16
N THR A 205 4.73 -8.59 -2.22
CA THR A 205 4.26 -8.44 -3.61
C THR A 205 5.26 -9.07 -4.58
N ASN A 206 4.80 -9.96 -5.46
CA ASN A 206 5.59 -10.61 -6.53
C ASN A 206 7.02 -11.02 -6.13
N GLY A 207 7.17 -11.62 -4.95
CA GLY A 207 8.45 -12.10 -4.41
C GLY A 207 9.26 -11.09 -3.61
N TYR A 208 8.90 -9.80 -3.63
CA TYR A 208 9.43 -8.79 -2.72
C TYR A 208 8.73 -8.87 -1.37
N ASN A 209 9.51 -8.81 -0.28
CA ASN A 209 9.01 -8.76 1.07
C ASN A 209 9.81 -7.73 1.86
N SER A 210 9.11 -6.90 2.63
CA SER A 210 9.73 -5.94 3.54
C SER A 210 8.89 -5.81 4.80
N ALA A 211 9.53 -5.43 5.90
CA ALA A 211 8.86 -5.27 7.18
C ALA A 211 9.44 -4.06 7.92
N ARG A 212 8.58 -3.42 8.69
CA ARG A 212 8.90 -2.26 9.52
C ARG A 212 8.19 -2.38 10.87
N THR A 213 8.91 -2.02 11.93
CA THR A 213 8.36 -1.91 13.27
C THR A 213 7.37 -0.76 13.36
N LEU A 214 6.23 -1.00 14.01
CA LEU A 214 5.21 -0.01 14.30
C LEU A 214 5.68 0.94 15.42
N GLN A 215 5.32 2.21 15.31
CA GLN A 215 5.74 3.28 16.22
C GLN A 215 4.56 4.01 16.85
#